data_AF-A0A843WKT2-F1
#
_entry.id   AF-A0A843WKT2-F1
#
_cell.length_a   1.000
_cell.length_b   1.000
_cell.length_c   1.000
_cell.angle_alpha   90.00
_cell.angle_beta   90.00
_cell.angle_gamma   90.00
#
_symmetry.space_group_name_H-M   'P 1'
#
loop_
_entity.id
_entity.type
_entity.pdbx_description
1 polymer ?
#
loop_
_entity_poly.entity_id
_entity_poly.type
_entity_poly.pdbx_seq_one_letter_code
_entity_poly.pdbx_strand_id
1 'polypeptide(L)'
;MESIDQVVSAKCADVKMSDSSAPGNGTAGDCSAESSSTSTELSHVYGILTTEENVGVATGNWGCGAFGGDPEVKSIIQWLAASQALRPFILYYTFGEKALQRLEQVTQWILLHGWTVGDLWHMLVEYSHQRLNEETGIGFFNWLLPKQDRRRITEADYMSE
;
A
#
# COMPACT_ATOMS: atom_id res chain seq x y z
N MET A 1 -10.39 22.46 2.77
CA MET A 1 -11.25 21.27 2.67
C MET A 1 -10.51 20.30 1.78
N GLU A 2 -9.73 19.41 2.39
CA GLU A 2 -8.96 18.42 1.63
C GLU A 2 -9.92 17.44 0.97
N SER A 3 -9.55 16.96 -0.22
CA SER A 3 -10.44 16.15 -1.06
C SER A 3 -10.63 14.76 -0.44
N ILE A 4 -11.86 14.47 -0.05
CA ILE A 4 -12.27 13.22 0.61
C ILE A 4 -12.11 12.00 -0.33
N ASP A 5 -11.92 12.22 -1.63
CA ASP A 5 -11.84 11.18 -2.66
C ASP A 5 -10.40 10.79 -3.07
N GLN A 6 -9.35 11.38 -2.48
CA GLN A 6 -7.96 11.08 -2.81
C GLN A 6 -7.51 9.72 -2.27
N VAL A 7 -6.72 8.98 -3.04
CA VAL A 7 -6.11 7.72 -2.55
C VAL A 7 -5.08 8.00 -1.45
N VAL A 8 -5.12 7.20 -0.38
CA VAL A 8 -4.29 7.44 0.82
C VAL A 8 -2.84 7.03 0.59
N SER A 9 -1.91 7.45 1.46
CA SER A 9 -0.50 7.08 1.30
C SER A 9 -0.30 5.56 1.39
N ALA A 10 0.29 4.95 0.35
CA ALA A 10 0.63 3.54 0.31
C ALA A 10 2.15 3.33 0.37
N LYS A 11 2.59 2.37 1.19
CA LYS A 11 3.99 1.92 1.25
C LYS A 11 4.04 0.40 1.17
N CYS A 12 4.91 -0.14 0.32
CA CYS A 12 5.25 -1.55 0.36
C CYS A 12 6.43 -1.81 1.32
N ALA A 13 6.44 -2.98 1.94
CA ALA A 13 7.54 -3.43 2.78
C ALA A 13 7.87 -4.89 2.49
N ASP A 14 9.12 -5.15 2.10
CA ASP A 14 9.64 -6.51 2.04
C ASP A 14 10.05 -6.94 3.46
N VAL A 15 9.43 -7.99 3.99
CA VAL A 15 9.89 -8.62 5.21
C VAL A 15 11.22 -9.31 4.89
N LYS A 16 12.34 -8.72 5.33
CA LYS A 16 13.61 -9.44 5.41
C LYS A 16 13.43 -10.56 6.43
N MET A 17 13.29 -11.79 5.96
CA MET A 17 13.43 -12.98 6.80
C MET A 17 14.87 -13.03 7.33
N SER A 18 15.10 -12.46 8.50
CA SER A 18 16.22 -12.83 9.35
C SER A 18 15.89 -14.15 10.02
N ASP A 19 16.70 -15.18 9.83
CA ASP A 19 16.59 -16.42 10.59
C ASP A 19 16.65 -16.10 12.09
N SER A 20 15.53 -16.28 12.78
CA SER A 20 15.42 -16.07 14.22
C SER A 20 14.59 -17.18 14.84
N SER A 21 15.28 -18.10 15.49
CA SER A 21 14.72 -19.04 16.46
C SER A 21 13.88 -18.28 17.50
N ALA A 22 12.74 -18.87 17.89
CA ALA A 22 11.81 -18.22 18.81
C ALA A 22 12.46 -17.91 20.17
N PRO A 23 12.33 -16.67 20.69
CA PRO A 23 12.76 -16.35 22.04
C PRO A 23 11.81 -16.97 23.08
N GLY A 24 12.38 -17.45 24.18
CA GLY A 24 11.66 -18.15 25.24
C GLY A 24 10.78 -17.22 26.10
N ASN A 25 9.89 -17.87 26.85
CA ASN A 25 8.88 -17.25 27.70
C ASN A 25 9.52 -16.39 28.83
N GLY A 26 9.23 -15.10 28.86
CA GLY A 26 9.70 -14.14 29.89
C GLY A 26 8.58 -13.72 30.83
N THR A 27 8.79 -13.85 32.14
CA THR A 27 7.78 -13.62 33.19
C THR A 27 7.43 -12.16 33.41
N ALA A 28 6.16 -11.86 33.63
CA ALA A 28 5.69 -10.53 34.04
C ALA A 28 6.25 -10.15 35.42
N GLY A 29 6.82 -8.95 35.53
CA GLY A 29 7.18 -8.31 36.79
C GLY A 29 6.17 -7.22 37.12
N ASP A 30 5.64 -7.26 38.34
CA ASP A 30 4.60 -6.35 38.83
C ASP A 30 5.18 -5.33 39.82
N CYS A 31 4.73 -4.07 39.77
CA CYS A 31 5.07 -3.06 40.78
C CYS A 31 4.04 -1.90 40.83
N SER A 32 3.46 -1.72 42.02
CA SER A 32 2.65 -0.55 42.46
C SER A 32 3.40 0.14 43.63
N ALA A 33 3.14 1.38 44.08
CA ALA A 33 2.05 2.34 43.82
C ALA A 33 2.48 3.80 44.16
N GLU A 34 1.61 4.78 43.81
CA GLU A 34 1.35 6.08 44.49
C GLU A 34 2.44 7.19 44.52
N SER A 35 2.15 8.50 44.44
CA SER A 35 0.91 9.32 44.28
C SER A 35 1.30 10.72 43.69
N SER A 36 0.50 11.80 43.51
CA SER A 36 -0.88 12.15 43.94
C SER A 36 -1.50 13.30 43.09
N SER A 37 -2.76 13.63 43.40
CA SER A 37 -3.51 14.90 43.18
C SER A 37 -3.53 15.61 41.80
N THR A 38 -4.74 15.60 41.20
CA THR A 38 -5.38 16.69 40.43
C THR A 38 -4.70 17.21 39.15
N SER A 39 -4.67 16.38 38.09
CA SER A 39 -4.83 16.88 36.70
C SER A 39 -5.15 15.80 35.64
N THR A 40 -5.26 14.53 36.03
CA THR A 40 -5.06 13.38 35.13
C THR A 40 -6.27 12.97 34.28
N GLU A 41 -7.50 13.33 34.65
CA GLU A 41 -8.68 12.86 33.91
C GLU A 41 -8.78 13.48 32.51
N LEU A 42 -8.50 14.78 32.38
CA LEU A 42 -8.50 15.45 31.08
C LEU A 42 -7.35 14.99 30.19
N SER A 43 -6.17 14.68 30.75
CA SER A 43 -5.02 14.18 29.96
C SER A 43 -5.17 12.72 29.56
N HIS A 44 -5.79 11.86 30.37
CA HIS A 44 -6.19 10.51 29.92
C HIS A 44 -7.29 10.56 28.86
N VAL A 45 -8.29 11.43 29.00
CA VAL A 45 -9.33 11.60 27.96
C VAL A 45 -8.75 12.17 26.66
N TYR A 46 -7.87 13.16 26.71
CA TYR A 46 -7.15 13.65 25.52
C TYR A 46 -6.19 12.60 24.93
N GLY A 47 -5.54 11.79 25.77
CA GLY A 47 -4.69 10.69 25.33
C GLY A 47 -5.49 9.64 24.55
N ILE A 48 -6.64 9.22 25.08
CA ILE A 48 -7.57 8.29 24.43
C ILE A 48 -8.14 8.88 23.12
N LEU A 49 -8.45 10.17 23.09
CA LEU A 49 -8.97 10.85 21.90
C LEU A 49 -7.93 11.08 20.80
N THR A 50 -6.63 11.08 21.11
CA THR A 50 -5.56 11.39 20.14
C THR A 50 -4.77 10.18 19.64
N THR A 51 -4.90 9.00 20.28
CA THR A 51 -4.23 7.78 19.81
C THR A 51 -4.94 7.07 18.65
N GLU A 52 -6.24 7.30 18.46
CA GLU A 52 -7.06 6.62 17.44
C GLU A 52 -6.92 7.24 16.03
N GLU A 53 -6.59 8.53 15.91
CA GLU A 53 -6.66 9.26 14.63
C GLU A 53 -5.55 8.91 13.62
N ASN A 54 -4.55 8.10 13.98
CA ASN A 54 -3.45 7.72 13.07
C ASN A 54 -3.26 6.20 12.91
N VAL A 55 -4.33 5.41 13.06
CA VAL A 55 -4.30 3.95 12.86
C VAL A 55 -4.51 3.58 11.39
N GLY A 56 -3.39 3.38 10.67
CA GLY A 56 -3.36 2.85 9.30
C GLY A 56 -3.58 1.34 9.21
N VAL A 57 -3.57 0.80 7.99
CA VAL A 57 -3.80 -0.63 7.71
C VAL A 57 -2.46 -1.35 7.46
N ALA A 58 -2.21 -2.45 8.15
CA ALA A 58 -1.12 -3.37 7.85
C ALA A 58 -1.69 -4.66 7.23
N THR A 59 -1.26 -5.02 6.02
CA THR A 59 -1.79 -6.18 5.27
C THR A 59 -0.75 -6.79 4.34
N GLY A 60 -1.12 -7.78 3.52
CA GLY A 60 -0.30 -8.37 2.47
C GLY A 60 -1.13 -9.10 1.42
N ASN A 61 -0.62 -10.23 0.93
CA ASN A 61 -1.17 -11.05 -0.18
C ASN A 61 -2.48 -11.80 0.17
N TRP A 62 -3.47 -11.08 0.71
CA TRP A 62 -4.74 -11.63 1.16
C TRP A 62 -5.54 -12.25 0.01
N GLY A 63 -5.81 -13.55 0.13
CA GLY A 63 -6.53 -14.31 -0.89
C GLY A 63 -5.69 -14.75 -2.10
N CYS A 64 -4.37 -14.54 -2.10
CA CYS A 64 -3.52 -14.87 -3.25
C CYS A 64 -2.87 -16.26 -3.22
N GLY A 65 -2.93 -16.96 -2.07
CA GLY A 65 -2.45 -18.34 -1.92
C GLY A 65 -3.47 -19.36 -2.43
N ALA A 66 -3.98 -20.21 -1.53
CA ALA A 66 -4.94 -21.27 -1.86
C ALA A 66 -6.25 -20.80 -2.55
N PHE A 67 -6.60 -19.52 -2.42
CA PHE A 67 -7.76 -18.91 -3.08
C PHE A 67 -7.49 -18.39 -4.51
N GLY A 68 -6.24 -18.43 -4.98
CA GLY A 68 -5.87 -18.13 -6.38
C GLY A 68 -6.06 -16.69 -6.84
N GLY A 69 -6.22 -15.72 -5.93
CA GLY A 69 -6.36 -14.31 -6.28
C GLY A 69 -5.08 -13.70 -6.84
N ASP A 70 -5.22 -12.89 -7.89
CA ASP A 70 -4.12 -12.12 -8.49
C ASP A 70 -3.54 -11.10 -7.46
N PRO A 71 -2.22 -11.16 -7.13
CA PRO A 71 -1.61 -10.25 -6.15
C PRO A 71 -1.65 -8.78 -6.56
N GLU A 72 -1.45 -8.46 -7.85
CA GLU A 72 -1.44 -7.08 -8.34
C GLU A 72 -2.83 -6.47 -8.13
N VAL A 73 -3.87 -7.16 -8.59
CA VAL A 73 -5.28 -6.74 -8.42
C VAL A 73 -5.67 -6.67 -6.94
N LYS A 74 -5.30 -7.67 -6.13
CA LYS A 74 -5.64 -7.72 -4.69
C LYS A 74 -4.96 -6.62 -3.88
N SER A 75 -3.76 -6.18 -4.27
CA SER A 75 -3.10 -5.05 -3.61
C SER A 75 -3.86 -3.74 -3.81
N ILE A 76 -4.35 -3.50 -5.04
CA ILE A 76 -5.09 -2.29 -5.42
C ILE A 76 -6.49 -2.27 -4.80
N ILE A 77 -7.20 -3.40 -4.75
CA ILE A 77 -8.49 -3.51 -4.03
C ILE A 77 -8.33 -3.16 -2.56
N GLN A 78 -7.26 -3.63 -1.90
CA GLN A 78 -7.01 -3.33 -0.49
C GLN A 78 -6.66 -1.85 -0.27
N TRP A 79 -5.92 -1.22 -1.20
CA TRP A 79 -5.63 0.21 -1.14
C TRP A 79 -6.87 1.08 -1.37
N LEU A 80 -7.74 0.72 -2.31
CA LEU A 80 -9.05 1.34 -2.52
C LEU A 80 -9.91 1.24 -1.26
N ALA A 81 -9.97 0.06 -0.64
CA ALA A 81 -10.72 -0.16 0.60
C ALA A 81 -10.17 0.66 1.78
N ALA A 82 -8.84 0.74 1.94
CA ALA A 82 -8.21 1.57 2.96
C ALA A 82 -8.49 3.07 2.73
N SER A 83 -8.49 3.51 1.46
CA SER A 83 -8.80 4.89 1.09
C SER A 83 -10.27 5.25 1.42
N GLN A 84 -11.23 4.42 1.01
CA GLN A 84 -12.66 4.62 1.33
C GLN A 84 -12.98 4.50 2.82
N ALA A 85 -12.18 3.74 3.58
CA ALA A 85 -12.28 3.67 5.03
C ALA A 85 -11.58 4.85 5.74
N LEU A 86 -11.13 5.88 5.00
CA LEU A 86 -10.43 7.07 5.48
C LEU A 86 -9.22 6.74 6.37
N ARG A 87 -8.48 5.68 6.04
CA ARG A 87 -7.30 5.25 6.80
C ARG A 87 -6.09 6.08 6.39
N PRO A 88 -5.29 6.61 7.33
CA PRO A 88 -4.23 7.57 7.02
C PRO A 88 -3.13 7.01 6.11
N PHE A 89 -2.92 5.68 6.16
CA PHE A 89 -1.98 4.98 5.28
C PHE A 89 -2.29 3.49 5.19
N ILE A 90 -1.70 2.83 4.19
CA ILE A 90 -1.61 1.36 4.07
C ILE A 90 -0.15 0.90 3.97
N LEU A 91 0.22 -0.09 4.77
CA LEU A 91 1.47 -0.83 4.73
C LEU A 91 1.20 -2.22 4.13
N TYR A 92 1.82 -2.51 2.99
CA TYR A 92 1.62 -3.76 2.26
C TYR A 92 2.88 -4.63 2.30
N TYR A 93 2.78 -5.78 2.97
CA TYR A 93 3.82 -6.79 3.04
C TYR A 93 3.72 -7.76 1.85
N THR A 94 4.69 -7.68 0.95
CA THR A 94 4.73 -8.43 -0.32
C THR A 94 5.11 -9.90 -0.14
N PHE A 95 5.81 -10.23 0.95
CA PHE A 95 6.50 -11.51 1.18
C PHE A 95 7.41 -11.95 0.00
N GLY A 96 7.98 -10.99 -0.73
CA GLY A 96 8.86 -11.25 -1.88
C GLY A 96 8.14 -11.73 -3.15
N GLU A 97 6.81 -11.55 -3.24
CA GLU A 97 6.01 -11.91 -4.41
C GLU A 97 6.52 -11.21 -5.67
N LYS A 98 6.85 -11.99 -6.71
CA LYS A 98 7.46 -11.50 -7.94
C LYS A 98 6.51 -10.63 -8.76
N ALA A 99 5.22 -10.92 -8.74
CA ALA A 99 4.21 -10.06 -9.37
C ALA A 99 4.23 -8.64 -8.76
N LEU A 100 4.54 -8.52 -7.46
CA LEU A 100 4.52 -7.24 -6.75
C LEU A 100 5.80 -6.41 -6.87
N GLN A 101 6.79 -6.83 -7.67
CA GLN A 101 8.06 -6.10 -7.86
C GLN A 101 7.90 -4.66 -8.38
N ARG A 102 6.76 -4.33 -9.00
CA ARG A 102 6.46 -2.97 -9.50
C ARG A 102 5.48 -2.20 -8.62
N LEU A 103 5.07 -2.73 -7.46
CA LEU A 103 4.06 -2.11 -6.59
C LEU A 103 4.44 -0.67 -6.21
N GLU A 104 5.69 -0.41 -5.83
CA GLU A 104 6.15 0.96 -5.52
C GLU A 104 6.07 1.92 -6.73
N GLN A 105 6.41 1.44 -7.93
CA GLN A 105 6.30 2.24 -9.16
C GLN A 105 4.85 2.59 -9.46
N VAL A 106 3.93 1.64 -9.23
CA VAL A 106 2.49 1.82 -9.41
C VAL A 106 1.91 2.79 -8.40
N THR A 107 2.24 2.66 -7.10
CA THR A 107 1.74 3.59 -6.07
C THR A 107 2.26 5.01 -6.30
N GLN A 108 3.54 5.17 -6.65
CA GLN A 108 4.11 6.48 -7.02
C GLN A 108 3.42 7.06 -8.26
N TRP A 109 3.21 6.26 -9.32
CA TRP A 109 2.52 6.71 -10.54
C TRP A 109 1.12 7.24 -10.25
N ILE A 110 0.31 6.46 -9.51
CA ILE A 110 -1.08 6.83 -9.17
C ILE A 110 -1.11 8.11 -8.32
N LEU A 111 -0.24 8.22 -7.31
CA LEU A 111 -0.14 9.42 -6.46
C LEU A 111 0.30 10.66 -7.26
N LEU A 112 1.25 10.53 -8.19
CA LEU A 112 1.70 11.62 -9.05
C LEU A 112 0.63 12.10 -10.04
N HIS A 113 -0.34 11.25 -10.39
CA HIS A 113 -1.47 11.63 -11.24
C HIS A 113 -2.65 12.23 -10.45
N GLY A 114 -2.59 12.27 -9.12
CA GLY A 114 -3.66 12.81 -8.27
C GLY A 114 -4.99 12.05 -8.39
N TRP A 115 -4.94 10.76 -8.76
CA TRP A 115 -6.13 9.95 -9.00
C TRP A 115 -6.98 9.81 -7.73
N THR A 116 -8.29 9.95 -7.93
CA THR A 116 -9.27 9.62 -6.90
C THR A 116 -9.43 8.10 -6.76
N VAL A 117 -10.09 7.67 -5.68
CA VAL A 117 -10.58 6.30 -5.55
C VAL A 117 -11.44 5.90 -6.76
N GLY A 118 -12.26 6.82 -7.29
CA GLY A 118 -13.12 6.59 -8.44
C GLY A 118 -12.33 6.31 -9.72
N ASP A 119 -11.27 7.08 -9.97
CA ASP A 119 -10.39 6.90 -11.14
C ASP A 119 -9.66 5.56 -11.08
N LEU A 120 -9.06 5.23 -9.92
CA LEU A 120 -8.34 3.98 -9.73
C LEU A 120 -9.29 2.75 -9.80
N TRP A 121 -10.52 2.87 -9.30
CA TRP A 121 -11.54 1.85 -9.49
C TRP A 121 -11.94 1.68 -10.96
N HIS A 122 -12.13 2.78 -11.70
CA HIS A 122 -12.43 2.74 -13.12
C HIS A 122 -11.34 2.01 -13.92
N MET A 123 -10.07 2.31 -13.66
CA MET A 123 -8.94 1.60 -14.29
C MET A 123 -8.90 0.10 -13.96
N LEU A 124 -9.30 -0.29 -12.74
CA LEU A 124 -9.38 -1.70 -12.33
C LEU A 124 -10.54 -2.44 -13.03
N VAL A 125 -11.69 -1.78 -13.21
CA VAL A 125 -12.84 -2.31 -13.95
C VAL A 125 -12.52 -2.45 -15.44
N GLU A 126 -11.90 -1.45 -16.04
CA GLU A 126 -11.47 -1.47 -17.45
C GLU A 126 -10.48 -2.61 -17.72
N TYR A 127 -9.44 -2.75 -16.89
CA TYR A 127 -8.54 -3.91 -16.97
C TYR A 127 -9.30 -5.23 -16.84
N SER A 128 -10.24 -5.34 -15.90
CA SER A 128 -11.02 -6.57 -15.69
C SER A 128 -11.87 -6.93 -16.92
N HIS A 129 -12.44 -5.94 -17.59
CA HIS A 129 -13.17 -6.12 -18.86
C HIS A 129 -12.23 -6.61 -19.97
N GLN A 130 -11.08 -5.95 -20.17
CA GLN A 130 -10.08 -6.39 -21.16
C GLN A 130 -9.52 -7.79 -20.87
N ARG A 131 -9.43 -8.20 -19.59
CA ARG A 131 -9.03 -9.57 -19.20
C ARG A 131 -10.09 -10.60 -19.53
N LEU A 132 -11.37 -10.29 -19.30
CA LEU A 132 -12.51 -11.18 -19.59
C LEU A 132 -12.75 -11.37 -21.09
N ASN A 133 -12.48 -10.33 -21.90
CA ASN A 133 -12.58 -10.37 -23.36
C ASN A 133 -11.30 -10.88 -24.07
N GLU A 134 -10.29 -11.32 -23.30
CA GLU A 134 -8.98 -11.77 -23.80
C GLU A 134 -8.16 -10.68 -24.56
N GLU A 135 -8.56 -9.41 -24.45
CA GLU A 135 -7.91 -8.24 -25.07
C GLU A 135 -6.53 -7.93 -24.47
N THR A 136 -6.28 -8.31 -23.22
CA THR A 136 -4.98 -8.16 -22.55
C THR A 136 -4.47 -9.42 -21.85
N GLY A 137 -3.29 -9.89 -22.28
CA GLY A 137 -2.58 -11.02 -21.66
C GLY A 137 -1.70 -10.66 -20.47
N ILE A 138 -1.37 -9.38 -20.29
CA ILE A 138 -0.38 -8.90 -19.30
C ILE A 138 -1.01 -8.57 -17.94
N GLY A 139 -0.21 -8.61 -16.87
CA GLY A 139 -0.61 -8.21 -15.52
C GLY A 139 -0.97 -6.72 -15.41
N PHE A 140 -1.82 -6.40 -14.43
CA PHE A 140 -2.35 -5.06 -14.16
C PHE A 140 -1.25 -3.98 -14.07
N PHE A 141 -0.13 -4.26 -13.39
CA PHE A 141 0.95 -3.27 -13.21
C PHE A 141 1.65 -2.92 -14.52
N ASN A 142 1.77 -3.89 -15.43
CA ASN A 142 2.35 -3.67 -16.76
C ASN A 142 1.34 -3.05 -17.74
N TRP A 143 0.04 -3.28 -17.53
CA TRP A 143 -1.05 -2.66 -18.28
C TRP A 143 -1.25 -1.19 -17.90
N LEU A 144 -1.16 -0.87 -16.60
CA LEU A 144 -1.42 0.46 -16.05
C LEU A 144 -0.27 1.46 -16.28
N LEU A 145 0.98 1.00 -16.11
CA LEU A 145 2.14 1.88 -16.23
C LEU A 145 2.44 2.22 -17.70
N PRO A 146 2.91 3.45 -17.99
CA PRO A 146 3.20 3.86 -19.35
C PRO A 146 4.24 2.94 -19.99
N LYS A 147 4.03 2.62 -21.28
CA LYS A 147 5.02 1.89 -22.07
C LYS A 147 6.31 2.72 -22.09
N GLN A 148 7.39 2.15 -21.55
CA GLN A 148 8.72 2.76 -21.64
C GLN A 148 9.15 2.75 -23.11
N ASP A 149 8.90 3.87 -23.79
CA ASP A 149 9.24 4.03 -25.19
C ASP A 149 10.78 4.11 -25.31
N ARG A 150 11.41 3.04 -25.80
CA ARG A 150 12.85 2.96 -26.08
C ARG A 150 13.21 3.81 -27.30
N ARG A 151 12.91 5.11 -27.27
CA ARG A 151 13.44 6.07 -28.24
C ARG A 151 14.91 6.29 -27.96
N ARG A 152 15.68 5.46 -28.66
CA ARG A 152 17.10 5.58 -29.00
C ARG A 152 17.66 6.97 -28.72
N ILE A 153 18.62 7.03 -27.79
CA ILE A 153 19.78 7.87 -28.01
C ILE A 153 20.57 7.16 -29.12
N THR A 154 20.43 7.61 -30.36
CA THR A 154 21.42 7.32 -31.42
C THR A 154 22.43 8.45 -31.43
N GLU A 155 23.71 8.11 -31.36
CA GLU A 155 24.87 9.00 -31.40
C GLU A 155 25.08 9.59 -32.82
N ALA A 156 24.04 10.22 -33.38
CA ALA A 156 24.06 10.79 -34.73
C ALA A 156 24.25 12.32 -34.74
N ASP A 157 23.82 13.02 -33.69
CA ASP A 157 23.83 14.49 -33.63
C ASP A 157 25.10 15.08 -32.96
N TYR A 158 26.14 14.26 -32.71
CA TYR A 158 27.43 14.70 -32.14
C TYR A 158 28.64 14.40 -33.04
N MET A 159 28.39 14.10 -34.32
CA MET A 159 29.40 14.00 -35.38
C MET A 159 28.88 14.64 -36.68
N SER A 160 28.34 15.85 -36.56
CA SER A 160 28.20 16.79 -37.69
C SER A 160 29.21 17.91 -37.53
N GLU A 161 30.08 18.06 -38.53
CA GLU A 161 31.19 19.03 -38.63
C GLU A 161 30.73 20.50 -38.59
#